data_AF-A0A842CRF1-F1
#
_entry.id   AF-A0A842CRF1-F1
#
_cell.length_a   1.000
_cell.length_b   1.000
_cell.length_c   1.000
_cell.angle_alpha   90.00
_cell.angle_beta   90.00
_cell.angle_gamma   90.00
#
_symmetry.space_group_name_H-M   'P 1'
#
loop_
_entity.id
_entity.type
_entity.pdbx_description
1 polymer ?
#
loop_
_entity_poly.entity_id
_entity_poly.type
_entity_poly.pdbx_seq_one_letter_code
_entity_poly.pdbx_strand_id
1 'polypeptide(L)'
;MNWTQIIIIFITTLTSFFAGISLNVFSANHNLKVEAWKLRLETVYLPLFLHLDELHYKYGAHDFTDLTDDEQDFIIDTLKLNINLVSSEVMTCYFELRSSIRNQEEFGDIATTNKLYFELGNRLFTDFDKLQKQLKLPTPKVDPKFMTEY
;
A
#
# COMPACT_ATOMS: atom_id res chain seq x y z
N MET A 1 40.01 -36.45 -27.22
CA MET A 1 39.47 -35.19 -26.67
C MET A 1 40.63 -34.21 -26.59
N ASN A 2 40.57 -33.07 -27.27
CA ASN A 2 41.68 -32.10 -27.25
C ASN A 2 41.45 -31.07 -26.12
N TRP A 3 42.52 -30.36 -25.73
CA TRP A 3 42.48 -29.35 -24.65
C TRP A 3 41.44 -28.25 -24.86
N THR A 4 41.18 -27.85 -26.10
CA THR A 4 40.18 -26.84 -26.46
C THR A 4 38.77 -27.29 -26.09
N GLN A 5 38.44 -28.58 -26.27
CA GLN A 5 37.14 -29.13 -25.87
C GLN A 5 36.96 -29.16 -24.34
N ILE A 6 38.03 -29.48 -23.60
CA ILE A 6 38.01 -29.47 -22.13
C ILE A 6 37.78 -28.06 -21.60
N ILE A 7 38.45 -27.06 -22.18
CA ILE A 7 38.29 -25.65 -21.81
C ILE A 7 36.87 -25.17 -22.09
N ILE A 8 36.29 -25.51 -23.25
CA ILE A 8 34.91 -25.14 -23.59
C ILE A 8 33.93 -25.75 -22.57
N ILE A 9 34.03 -27.06 -22.30
CA ILE A 9 33.16 -27.74 -21.33
C ILE A 9 33.27 -27.10 -19.94
N PHE A 10 34.49 -26.78 -19.50
CA PHE A 10 34.72 -26.14 -18.21
C PHE A 10 34.06 -24.76 -18.15
N ILE A 11 34.26 -23.92 -19.18
CA ILE A 11 33.66 -22.59 -19.26
C ILE A 11 32.13 -22.68 -19.28
N THR A 12 31.54 -23.58 -20.08
CA THR A 12 30.08 -23.75 -20.15
C THR A 12 29.51 -24.22 -18.82
N THR A 13 30.18 -25.14 -18.13
CA THR A 13 29.75 -25.61 -16.81
C THR A 13 29.78 -24.48 -15.79
N LEU A 14 30.84 -23.66 -15.82
CA LEU A 14 31.02 -22.53 -14.92
C LEU A 14 29.95 -21.45 -15.16
N THR A 15 29.66 -21.11 -16.42
CA THR A 15 28.64 -20.11 -16.76
C THR A 15 27.24 -20.59 -16.39
N SER A 16 26.91 -21.85 -16.62
CA SER A 16 25.63 -22.44 -16.18
C SER A 16 25.48 -22.42 -14.66
N PHE A 17 26.55 -22.70 -13.91
CA PHE A 17 26.54 -22.63 -12.45
C PHE A 17 26.26 -21.21 -11.94
N PHE A 18 26.97 -20.20 -12.47
CA PHE A 18 26.74 -18.80 -12.09
C PHE A 18 25.36 -18.28 -12.52
N ALA A 19 24.85 -18.71 -13.67
CA ALA A 19 23.48 -18.41 -14.10
C ALA A 19 22.44 -19.03 -13.15
N GLY A 20 22.67 -20.23 -12.64
CA GLY A 20 21.81 -20.85 -11.63
C GLY A 20 21.81 -20.08 -10.30
N ILE A 21 22.98 -19.63 -9.84
CA ILE A 21 23.09 -18.81 -8.62
C ILE A 21 22.35 -17.47 -8.80
N SER A 22 22.54 -16.79 -9.93
CA SER A 22 21.89 -15.50 -10.17
C SER A 22 20.36 -15.63 -10.23
N LEU A 23 19.84 -16.69 -10.86
CA LEU A 23 18.41 -17.00 -10.87
C LEU A 23 17.87 -17.27 -9.46
N ASN A 24 18.58 -18.03 -8.64
CA ASN A 24 18.17 -18.33 -7.27
C ASN A 24 18.16 -17.07 -6.38
N VAL A 25 19.19 -16.22 -6.49
CA VAL A 25 19.24 -14.94 -5.76
C VAL A 25 18.13 -13.99 -6.21
N PHE A 26 17.87 -13.93 -7.52
CA PHE A 26 16.77 -13.14 -8.06
C PHE A 26 15.41 -13.65 -7.56
N SER A 27 15.19 -14.96 -7.57
CA SER A 27 13.96 -15.60 -7.07
C SER A 27 13.77 -15.36 -5.57
N ALA A 28 14.82 -15.51 -4.76
CA ALA A 28 14.75 -15.24 -3.32
C ALA A 28 14.39 -13.78 -3.02
N ASN A 29 15.03 -12.83 -3.72
CA ASN A 29 14.72 -11.41 -3.59
C ASN A 29 13.30 -11.08 -4.07
N HIS A 30 12.83 -11.73 -5.14
CA HIS A 30 11.46 -11.58 -5.60
C HIS A 30 10.45 -12.10 -4.57
N ASN A 31 10.71 -13.27 -3.97
CA ASN A 31 9.84 -13.84 -2.94
C ASN A 31 9.76 -12.94 -1.70
N LEU A 32 10.88 -12.40 -1.23
CA LEU A 32 10.89 -11.44 -0.11
C LEU A 32 10.08 -10.18 -0.41
N LYS A 33 10.16 -9.65 -1.64
CA LYS A 33 9.35 -8.50 -2.06
C LYS A 33 7.87 -8.82 -2.09
N VAL A 34 7.49 -9.98 -2.61
CA VAL A 34 6.09 -10.43 -2.66
C VAL A 34 5.53 -10.59 -1.25
N GLU A 35 6.28 -11.20 -0.33
CA GLU A 35 5.84 -11.34 1.07
C GLU A 35 5.71 -9.97 1.76
N ALA A 36 6.63 -9.03 1.51
CA ALA A 36 6.49 -7.67 2.01
C ALA A 36 5.24 -6.97 1.45
N TRP A 37 4.93 -7.14 0.16
CA TRP A 37 3.73 -6.57 -0.45
C TRP A 37 2.44 -7.17 0.12
N LYS A 38 2.40 -8.49 0.35
CA LYS A 38 1.27 -9.15 1.02
C LYS A 38 1.07 -8.63 2.44
N LEU A 39 2.14 -8.52 3.22
CA LEU A 39 2.08 -8.00 4.57
C LEU A 39 1.50 -6.59 4.60
N ARG A 40 1.96 -5.71 3.70
CA ARG A 40 1.41 -4.34 3.55
C ARG A 40 -0.08 -4.37 3.23
N LEU A 41 -0.47 -5.20 2.26
CA LEU A 41 -1.85 -5.32 1.81
C LEU A 41 -2.76 -5.80 2.95
N GLU A 42 -2.40 -6.89 3.63
CA GLU A 42 -3.22 -7.52 4.66
C GLU A 42 -3.30 -6.71 5.96
N THR A 43 -2.20 -6.04 6.33
CA THR A 43 -2.12 -5.36 7.63
C THR A 43 -2.66 -3.94 7.58
N VAL A 44 -2.55 -3.25 6.43
CA VAL A 44 -2.88 -1.83 6.32
C VAL A 44 -3.98 -1.58 5.31
N TYR A 45 -3.72 -1.88 4.05
CA TYR A 45 -4.55 -1.35 2.98
C TYR A 45 -5.91 -2.07 2.89
N LEU A 46 -5.96 -3.39 3.11
CA LEU A 46 -7.21 -4.14 3.08
C LEU A 46 -8.15 -3.79 4.25
N PRO A 47 -7.69 -3.75 5.53
CA PRO A 47 -8.54 -3.31 6.64
C PRO A 47 -9.09 -1.89 6.45
N LEU A 48 -8.23 -0.94 6.02
CA LEU A 48 -8.65 0.43 5.77
C LEU A 48 -9.63 0.52 4.59
N PHE A 49 -9.38 -0.20 3.50
CA PHE A 49 -10.28 -0.23 2.35
C PHE A 49 -11.68 -0.74 2.75
N LEU A 50 -11.75 -1.87 3.48
CA LEU A 50 -13.03 -2.44 3.91
C LEU A 50 -13.77 -1.49 4.86
N HIS A 51 -13.05 -0.87 5.78
CA HIS A 51 -13.65 0.08 6.71
C HIS A 51 -14.17 1.32 5.99
N LEU A 52 -13.38 1.92 5.10
CA LEU A 52 -13.79 3.10 4.33
C LEU A 52 -14.97 2.80 3.39
N ASP A 53 -15.02 1.61 2.79
CA ASP A 53 -16.15 1.16 1.97
C ASP A 53 -17.43 0.99 2.80
N GLU A 54 -17.32 0.40 4.00
CA GLU A 54 -18.45 0.30 4.95
C GLU A 54 -18.96 1.67 5.39
N LEU A 55 -18.05 2.59 5.71
CA LEU A 55 -18.40 3.97 6.05
C LEU A 55 -19.09 4.68 4.88
N HIS A 56 -18.58 4.48 3.66
CA HIS A 56 -19.22 5.03 2.46
C HIS A 56 -20.63 4.46 2.25
N TYR A 57 -20.84 3.17 2.52
CA TYR A 57 -22.16 2.57 2.44
C TYR A 57 -23.12 3.12 3.52
N LYS A 58 -22.63 3.30 4.75
CA LYS A 58 -23.43 3.73 5.91
C LYS A 58 -23.80 5.23 5.84
N TYR A 59 -22.87 6.07 5.39
CA TYR A 59 -22.99 7.53 5.47
C TYR A 59 -22.97 8.24 4.11
N GLY A 60 -22.56 7.56 3.03
CA GLY A 60 -22.26 8.19 1.74
C GLY A 60 -20.85 8.79 1.69
N ALA A 61 -20.66 9.81 0.85
CA ALA A 61 -19.46 10.65 0.93
C ALA A 61 -19.44 11.36 2.29
N HIS A 62 -18.43 11.05 3.11
CA HIS A 62 -18.34 11.51 4.49
C HIS A 62 -17.05 12.31 4.71
N ASP A 63 -17.17 13.37 5.51
CA ASP A 63 -16.05 14.11 6.02
C ASP A 63 -15.47 13.40 7.26
N PHE A 64 -14.22 13.71 7.62
CA PHE A 64 -13.58 13.12 8.81
C PHE A 64 -14.38 13.41 10.08
N THR A 65 -14.90 14.64 10.17
CA THR A 65 -15.72 15.12 11.29
C THR A 65 -17.11 14.50 11.39
N ASP A 66 -17.58 13.83 10.34
CA ASP A 66 -18.87 13.13 10.37
C ASP A 66 -18.74 11.74 11.01
N LEU A 67 -17.50 11.23 11.15
CA LEU A 67 -17.20 9.94 11.73
C LEU A 67 -17.32 9.97 13.25
N THR A 68 -17.76 8.85 13.82
CA THR A 68 -17.67 8.63 15.27
C THR A 68 -16.21 8.56 15.71
N ASP A 69 -15.95 8.87 16.99
CA ASP A 69 -14.59 8.81 17.56
C ASP A 69 -13.94 7.43 17.34
N ASP A 70 -14.69 6.35 17.49
CA ASP A 70 -14.21 4.97 17.26
C ASP A 70 -13.79 4.73 15.79
N GLU A 71 -14.54 5.27 14.82
CA GLU A 71 -14.26 5.16 13.38
C GLU A 71 -13.02 5.99 13.02
N GLN A 72 -12.88 7.20 13.59
CA GLN A 72 -11.68 8.03 13.44
C GLN A 72 -10.44 7.34 14.02
N ASP A 73 -10.55 6.81 15.25
CA ASP A 73 -9.48 6.12 15.95
C ASP A 73 -9.02 4.87 15.19
N PHE A 74 -9.96 4.11 14.62
CA PHE A 74 -9.60 2.95 13.80
C PHE A 74 -8.66 3.32 12.65
N ILE A 75 -8.94 4.40 11.92
CA ILE A 75 -8.13 4.86 10.79
C ILE A 75 -6.76 5.33 11.29
N ILE A 76 -6.74 6.15 12.34
CA ILE A 76 -5.52 6.73 12.90
C ILE A 76 -4.60 5.66 13.49
N ASP A 77 -5.13 4.75 14.31
CA ASP A 77 -4.34 3.73 14.97
C ASP A 77 -3.84 2.66 13.98
N THR A 78 -4.64 2.30 12.96
CA THR A 78 -4.17 1.38 11.92
C THR A 78 -2.94 1.92 11.21
N LEU A 79 -2.92 3.21 10.87
CA LEU A 79 -1.77 3.85 10.22
C LEU A 79 -0.60 4.04 11.19
N LYS A 80 -0.86 4.45 12.42
CA LYS A 80 0.14 4.66 13.47
C LYS A 80 0.92 3.38 13.79
N LEU A 81 0.20 2.26 13.97
CA LEU A 81 0.82 0.97 14.30
C LEU A 81 1.64 0.40 13.13
N ASN A 82 1.31 0.78 11.90
CA ASN A 82 1.87 0.22 10.69
C ASN A 82 2.59 1.25 9.81
N ILE A 83 3.07 2.35 10.39
CA ILE A 83 3.63 3.48 9.62
C ILE A 83 4.85 3.06 8.78
N ASN A 84 5.60 2.05 9.21
CA ASN A 84 6.75 1.51 8.48
C ASN A 84 6.36 0.67 7.25
N LEU A 85 5.07 0.33 7.12
CA LEU A 85 4.51 -0.48 6.05
C LEU A 85 3.76 0.37 5.00
N VAL A 86 3.63 1.68 5.19
CA VAL A 86 2.98 2.56 4.22
C VAL A 86 3.99 3.25 3.30
N SER A 87 3.50 3.84 2.21
CA SER A 87 4.34 4.71 1.38
C SER A 87 4.71 6.00 2.12
N SER A 88 5.80 6.63 1.71
CA SER A 88 6.20 7.95 2.23
C SER A 88 5.11 9.00 2.03
N GLU A 89 4.35 8.90 0.95
CA GLU A 89 3.23 9.79 0.65
C GLU A 89 2.09 9.65 1.65
N VAL A 90 1.67 8.41 1.95
CA VAL A 90 0.66 8.13 2.98
C VAL A 90 1.17 8.55 4.36
N MET A 91 2.44 8.31 4.66
CA MET A 91 3.07 8.71 5.92
C MET A 91 3.04 10.23 6.12
N THR A 92 3.44 11.01 5.11
CA THR A 92 3.39 12.48 5.18
C THR A 92 1.97 12.98 5.37
N CYS A 93 1.03 12.47 4.56
CA CYS A 93 -0.38 12.88 4.63
C CYS A 93 -1.00 12.54 6.00
N TYR A 94 -0.68 11.37 6.57
CA TYR A 94 -1.09 10.99 7.92
C TYR A 94 -0.56 11.96 8.99
N PHE A 95 0.70 12.40 8.90
CA PHE A 95 1.24 13.36 9.87
C PHE A 95 0.58 14.74 9.75
N GLU A 96 0.32 15.18 8.52
CA GLU A 96 -0.41 16.44 8.27
C GLU A 96 -1.83 16.35 8.84
N LEU A 97 -2.55 15.24 8.58
CA LEU A 97 -3.88 15.00 9.12
C LEU A 97 -3.87 15.04 10.66
N ARG A 98 -2.93 14.33 11.30
CA ARG A 98 -2.77 14.33 12.77
C ARG A 98 -2.52 15.73 13.32
N SER A 99 -1.72 16.54 12.63
CA SER A 99 -1.49 17.93 13.03
C SER A 99 -2.75 18.78 12.86
N SER A 100 -3.53 18.54 11.80
CA SER A 100 -4.78 19.24 11.55
C SER A 100 -5.84 18.91 12.60
N ILE A 101 -5.98 17.64 12.98
CA ILE A 101 -6.92 17.21 14.04
C ILE A 101 -6.64 17.97 15.34
N ARG A 102 -5.38 18.05 15.75
CA ARG A 102 -5.00 18.82 16.96
C ARG A 102 -5.31 20.31 16.81
N ASN A 103 -5.05 20.89 15.64
CA ASN A 103 -5.35 22.30 15.37
C ASN A 103 -6.85 22.56 15.29
N GLN A 104 -7.66 21.59 14.86
CA GLN A 104 -9.11 21.68 14.86
C GLN A 104 -9.65 21.75 16.30
N GLU A 105 -9.09 20.95 17.22
CA GLU A 105 -9.46 21.01 18.64
C GLU A 105 -9.13 22.38 19.27
N GLU A 106 -8.03 23.01 18.84
CA GLU A 106 -7.55 24.27 19.40
C GLU A 106 -8.15 25.52 18.71
N PHE A 107 -8.41 25.46 17.41
CA PHE A 107 -8.75 26.62 16.57
C PHE A 107 -9.98 26.42 15.66
N GLY A 108 -10.58 25.23 15.60
CA GLY A 108 -11.78 24.95 14.83
C GLY A 108 -11.59 24.80 13.31
N ASP A 109 -10.38 24.52 12.83
CA ASP A 109 -10.10 24.33 11.39
C ASP A 109 -10.53 22.94 10.86
N ILE A 110 -11.84 22.76 10.70
CA ILE A 110 -12.46 21.53 10.22
C ILE A 110 -12.16 21.29 8.73
N ALA A 111 -12.12 22.36 7.93
CA ALA A 111 -11.99 22.27 6.47
C ALA A 111 -10.65 21.65 6.06
N THR A 112 -9.56 22.03 6.74
CA THR A 112 -8.24 21.45 6.49
C THR A 112 -8.20 19.97 6.87
N THR A 113 -8.82 19.58 7.97
CA THR A 113 -8.87 18.17 8.41
C THR A 113 -9.61 17.31 7.39
N ASN A 114 -10.79 17.73 6.93
CA ASN A 114 -11.58 16.98 5.96
C ASN A 114 -10.87 16.85 4.61
N LYS A 115 -10.21 17.93 4.16
CA LYS A 115 -9.39 17.89 2.94
C LYS A 115 -8.25 16.87 3.04
N LEU A 116 -7.50 16.89 4.15
CA LEU A 116 -6.38 15.97 4.37
C LEU A 116 -6.86 14.53 4.50
N TYR A 117 -8.02 14.31 5.11
CA TYR A 117 -8.65 13.01 5.20
C TYR A 117 -9.02 12.45 3.81
N PHE A 118 -9.65 13.26 2.97
CA PHE A 118 -9.97 12.86 1.60
C PHE A 118 -8.70 12.57 0.78
N GLU A 119 -7.66 13.38 0.94
CA GLU A 119 -6.37 13.15 0.29
C GLU A 119 -5.71 11.84 0.75
N LEU A 120 -5.76 11.55 2.05
CA LEU A 120 -5.28 10.30 2.63
C LEU A 120 -6.03 9.10 2.03
N GLY A 121 -7.36 9.15 1.96
CA GLY A 121 -8.18 8.14 1.31
C GLY A 121 -7.73 7.86 -0.12
N ASN A 122 -7.60 8.89 -0.94
CA ASN A 122 -7.15 8.76 -2.34
C ASN A 122 -5.76 8.11 -2.48
N ARG A 123 -4.83 8.47 -1.59
CA ARG A 123 -3.49 7.87 -1.56
C ARG A 123 -3.54 6.39 -1.16
N LEU A 124 -4.37 6.03 -0.18
CA LEU A 124 -4.59 4.65 0.22
C LEU A 124 -5.19 3.82 -0.91
N PHE A 125 -6.21 4.31 -1.61
CA PHE A 125 -6.80 3.64 -2.78
C PHE A 125 -5.77 3.44 -3.90
N THR A 126 -4.98 4.48 -4.19
CA THR A 126 -3.95 4.42 -5.22
C THR A 126 -2.88 3.36 -4.88
N ASP A 127 -2.43 3.32 -3.64
CA ASP A 127 -1.44 2.33 -3.19
C ASP A 127 -2.01 0.91 -3.15
N PHE A 128 -3.27 0.76 -2.75
CA PHE A 128 -3.99 -0.52 -2.80
C PHE A 128 -4.06 -1.09 -4.22
N ASP A 129 -4.48 -0.28 -5.20
CA ASP A 129 -4.53 -0.68 -6.61
C ASP A 129 -3.12 -1.05 -7.16
N LYS A 130 -2.09 -0.28 -6.81
CA LYS A 130 -0.70 -0.62 -7.14
C LYS A 130 -0.29 -1.98 -6.56
N LEU A 131 -0.61 -2.24 -5.30
CA LEU A 131 -0.29 -3.51 -4.64
C LEU A 131 -1.06 -4.69 -5.26
N GLN A 132 -2.34 -4.52 -5.58
CA GLN A 132 -3.12 -5.55 -6.27
C GLN A 132 -2.51 -5.91 -7.63
N LYS A 133 -2.11 -4.90 -8.41
CA LYS A 133 -1.43 -5.08 -9.70
C LYS A 133 -0.09 -5.79 -9.56
N GLN A 134 0.73 -5.39 -8.56
CA GLN A 134 2.02 -6.02 -8.27
C GLN A 134 1.89 -7.49 -7.86
N LEU A 135 0.84 -7.82 -7.09
CA LEU A 135 0.54 -9.17 -6.63
C LEU A 135 -0.27 -9.99 -7.64
N LYS A 136 -0.66 -9.40 -8.78
CA LYS A 136 -1.52 -10.01 -9.81
C LYS A 136 -2.82 -10.56 -9.21
N LEU A 137 -3.36 -9.87 -8.21
CA LEU A 137 -4.65 -10.22 -7.62
C LEU A 137 -5.78 -9.84 -8.57
N PRO A 138 -6.91 -10.56 -8.54
CA PRO A 138 -8.09 -10.15 -9.29
C PRO A 138 -8.51 -8.76 -8.83
N THR A 139 -8.57 -7.80 -9.75
CA THR A 139 -9.14 -6.50 -9.46
C THR A 139 -10.60 -6.68 -9.07
N PRO A 140 -11.04 -6.20 -7.90
CA PRO A 140 -12.46 -6.11 -7.63
C PRO A 140 -13.09 -5.27 -8.75
N LYS A 141 -14.21 -5.75 -9.30
CA LYS A 141 -15.00 -4.95 -10.25
C LYS A 141 -15.59 -3.77 -9.49
N VAL A 142 -14.85 -2.67 -9.42
CA VAL A 142 -15.37 -1.40 -8.92
C VAL A 142 -16.38 -0.91 -9.94
N ASP A 143 -17.63 -0.72 -9.53
CA ASP A 143 -18.66 -0.14 -10.38
C ASP A 143 -18.23 1.30 -10.72
N PRO A 144 -18.09 1.69 -12.01
CA PRO A 144 -17.53 2.99 -12.40
C PRO A 144 -18.34 4.22 -11.93
N LYS A 145 -19.49 4.03 -11.28
CA LYS A 145 -20.25 5.12 -10.66
C LYS A 145 -19.51 5.83 -9.52
N PHE A 146 -18.43 5.25 -8.98
CA PHE A 146 -17.74 5.77 -7.80
C PHE A 146 -16.49 6.63 -8.08
N MET A 147 -16.19 6.95 -9.36
CA MET A 147 -15.00 7.75 -9.72
C MET A 147 -15.29 9.07 -10.45
N THR A 148 -16.56 9.41 -10.70
CA THR A 148 -16.91 10.59 -11.51
C THR A 148 -18.04 11.41 -10.90
N GLU A 149 -17.89 11.89 -9.67
CA GLU A 149 -18.61 13.09 -9.22
C GLU A 149 -17.75 13.89 -8.23
N TYR A 150 -16.70 14.55 -8.75
CA TYR A 150 -16.21 15.86 -8.29
C TYR A 150 -15.53 16.58 -9.46
#